data_AF-A0A6M3L635-F1
#
_entry.id   AF-A0A6M3L635-F1
#
_cell.length_a   1.000
_cell.length_b   1.000
_cell.length_c   1.000
_cell.angle_alpha   90.00
_cell.angle_beta   90.00
_cell.angle_gamma   90.00
#
_symmetry.space_group_name_H-M   'P 1'
#
loop_
_entity.id
_entity.type
_entity.pdbx_description
1 polymer ?
#
loop_
_entity_poly.entity_id
_entity_poly.type
_entity_poly.pdbx_seq_one_letter_code
_entity_poly.pdbx_strand_id
1 'polypeptide(L)'
;MTHDLPYGEFSDAVAKCLARFEGRDYDPDGPLVFAWHVHHDELVEPLTEPIANRIDWIIKRKPVLEIPIRLEWLRLVKGELPKEFVKASAAYKRAWVACLRAWAACDQASMACAEELEALHAAELPGCPWNGTELVLPKEDEKARE
;
A
#
# COMPACT_ATOMS: atom_id res chain seq x y z
N MET A 1 0.65 -7.40 -21.85
CA MET A 1 1.98 -7.96 -21.53
C MET A 1 1.98 -8.28 -20.04
N THR A 2 1.85 -9.54 -19.69
CA THR A 2 2.05 -10.02 -18.32
C THR A 2 3.53 -9.85 -18.02
N HIS A 3 3.89 -8.80 -17.26
CA HIS A 3 5.19 -8.78 -16.64
C HIS A 3 5.23 -9.97 -15.70
N ASP A 4 5.90 -11.05 -16.11
CA ASP A 4 6.39 -12.06 -15.19
C ASP A 4 7.09 -11.31 -14.07
N LEU A 5 6.44 -11.24 -12.91
CA LEU A 5 6.97 -10.47 -11.79
C LEU A 5 8.34 -11.08 -11.46
N PRO A 6 9.41 -10.27 -11.33
CA PRO A 6 10.78 -10.74 -11.13
C PRO A 6 11.00 -11.31 -9.71
N TYR A 7 9.95 -11.83 -9.07
CA TYR A 7 10.01 -12.49 -7.77
C TYR A 7 11.09 -13.58 -7.75
N GLY A 8 11.28 -14.30 -8.86
CA GLY A 8 12.36 -15.28 -8.98
C GLY A 8 13.75 -14.67 -8.85
N GLU A 9 14.00 -13.54 -9.52
CA GLU A 9 15.31 -12.86 -9.58
C GLU A 9 15.72 -12.27 -8.21
N PHE A 10 14.76 -11.83 -7.41
CA PHE A 10 15.00 -11.20 -6.11
C PHE A 10 14.69 -12.07 -4.90
N SER A 11 14.36 -13.35 -5.11
CA SER A 11 13.90 -14.28 -4.07
C SER A 11 14.82 -14.33 -2.83
N ASP A 12 16.14 -14.40 -3.03
CA ASP A 12 17.12 -14.38 -1.94
C ASP A 12 17.13 -13.06 -1.15
N ALA A 13 17.04 -11.92 -1.86
CA ALA A 13 17.01 -10.61 -1.22
C ALA A 13 15.71 -10.41 -0.42
N VAL A 14 14.59 -10.90 -0.96
CA VAL A 14 13.28 -10.90 -0.29
C VAL A 14 13.33 -11.74 0.98
N ALA A 15 13.81 -12.99 0.90
CA ALA A 15 13.89 -13.88 2.05
C ALA A 15 14.78 -13.29 3.15
N LYS A 16 15.94 -12.73 2.78
CA LYS A 16 16.83 -12.03 3.72
C LYS A 16 16.17 -10.80 4.33
N CYS A 17 15.39 -10.04 3.56
CA CYS A 17 14.68 -8.88 4.06
C CYS A 17 13.61 -9.31 5.07
N LEU A 18 12.73 -10.25 4.71
CA LEU A 18 11.67 -10.78 5.59
C LEU A 18 12.24 -11.33 6.90
N ALA A 19 13.32 -12.10 6.84
CA ALA A 19 13.97 -12.65 8.04
C ALA A 19 14.43 -11.58 9.04
N ARG A 20 14.69 -10.34 8.61
CA ARG A 20 15.05 -9.24 9.52
C ARG A 20 13.88 -8.72 10.35
N PHE A 21 12.65 -9.01 9.93
CA PHE A 21 11.40 -8.56 10.57
C PHE A 21 10.66 -9.69 11.30
N GLU A 22 11.18 -10.92 11.24
CA GLU A 22 10.55 -12.08 11.89
C GLU A 22 10.33 -11.81 13.40
N GLY A 23 9.08 -12.01 13.85
CA GLY A 23 8.66 -11.76 15.23
C GLY A 23 8.56 -10.29 15.64
N ARG A 24 8.86 -9.35 14.74
CA ARG A 24 8.78 -7.89 14.96
C ARG A 24 8.24 -7.19 13.71
N ASP A 25 7.09 -7.64 13.22
CA ASP A 25 6.35 -7.02 12.14
C ASP A 25 5.22 -6.12 12.68
N TYR A 26 4.49 -5.45 11.79
CA TYR A 26 3.34 -4.64 12.11
C TYR A 26 2.24 -5.45 12.82
N ASP A 27 1.81 -4.91 13.96
CA ASP A 27 0.62 -5.31 14.68
C ASP A 27 -0.20 -4.04 14.97
N PRO A 28 -1.46 -3.93 14.54
CA PRO A 28 -2.29 -2.75 14.78
C PRO A 28 -2.48 -2.45 16.28
N ASP A 29 -2.52 -3.47 17.12
CA ASP A 29 -2.75 -3.37 18.56
C ASP A 29 -1.44 -3.50 19.37
N GLY A 30 -0.37 -3.92 18.71
CA GLY A 30 0.96 -4.06 19.29
C GLY A 30 1.75 -2.74 19.44
N PRO A 31 2.98 -2.82 19.98
CA PRO A 31 3.86 -1.67 20.11
C PRO A 31 4.25 -1.08 18.74
N LEU A 32 4.89 0.10 18.76
CA LEU A 32 5.51 0.64 17.55
C LEU A 32 6.71 -0.20 17.16
N VAL A 33 6.76 -0.59 15.89
CA VAL A 33 7.93 -1.17 15.25
C VAL A 33 8.48 -0.12 14.30
N PHE A 34 9.73 0.28 14.49
CA PHE A 34 10.38 1.27 13.62
C PHE A 34 11.35 0.59 12.67
N ALA A 35 11.39 1.09 11.43
CA ALA A 35 12.35 0.65 10.44
C ALA A 35 12.95 1.84 9.67
N TRP A 36 14.18 1.65 9.23
CA TRP A 36 14.87 2.55 8.30
C TRP A 36 14.34 2.33 6.89
N HIS A 37 14.18 3.41 6.13
CA HIS A 37 13.95 3.37 4.69
C HIS A 37 12.74 2.53 4.26
N VAL A 38 11.66 2.51 5.06
CA VAL A 38 10.38 1.97 4.62
C VAL A 38 9.94 2.80 3.40
N HIS A 39 9.78 4.12 3.53
CA HIS A 39 9.72 5.07 2.44
C HIS A 39 11.11 5.65 2.09
N HIS A 40 11.35 6.00 0.83
CA HIS A 40 12.67 6.49 0.35
C HIS A 40 12.99 7.93 0.71
N ASP A 41 11.94 8.68 1.00
CA ASP A 41 11.89 10.08 1.35
C ASP A 41 11.82 10.28 2.87
N GLU A 42 11.79 9.18 3.62
CA GLU A 42 11.79 9.17 5.08
C GLU A 42 12.99 8.36 5.58
N LEU A 43 13.70 8.91 6.58
CA LEU A 43 14.82 8.20 7.19
C LEU A 43 14.33 7.02 8.03
N VAL A 44 13.31 7.26 8.86
CA VAL A 44 12.75 6.32 9.82
C VAL A 44 11.27 6.60 10.00
N GLU A 45 10.47 5.54 10.08
CA GLU A 45 9.04 5.63 10.36
C GLU A 45 8.55 4.37 11.09
N PRO A 46 7.42 4.44 11.80
CA PRO A 46 6.77 3.25 12.33
C PRO A 46 6.14 2.45 11.19
N LEU A 47 6.15 1.12 11.28
CA LEU A 47 5.37 0.28 10.39
C LEU A 47 3.87 0.56 10.59
N THR A 48 3.16 0.77 9.48
CA THR A 48 1.71 1.00 9.43
C THR A 48 0.95 -0.13 8.73
N GLU A 49 1.69 -1.11 8.21
CA GLU A 49 1.21 -2.32 7.54
C GLU A 49 2.31 -3.41 7.63
N PRO A 50 1.97 -4.69 7.36
CA PRO A 50 2.97 -5.75 7.32
C PRO A 50 4.10 -5.45 6.33
N ILE A 51 5.35 -5.72 6.70
CA ILE A 51 6.52 -5.40 5.87
C ILE A 51 6.48 -6.07 4.49
N ALA A 52 5.78 -7.22 4.39
CA ALA A 52 5.58 -7.95 3.15
C ALA A 52 4.89 -7.07 2.08
N ASN A 53 3.94 -6.22 2.47
CA ASN A 53 3.27 -5.29 1.55
C ASN A 53 4.29 -4.31 0.95
N ARG A 54 5.21 -3.82 1.78
CA ARG A 54 6.23 -2.88 1.32
C ARG A 54 7.24 -3.55 0.39
N ILE A 55 7.65 -4.78 0.69
CA ILE A 55 8.54 -5.58 -0.17
C ILE A 55 7.89 -5.83 -1.54
N ASP A 56 6.61 -6.21 -1.54
CA ASP A 56 5.83 -6.41 -2.77
C ASP A 56 5.74 -5.12 -3.59
N TRP A 57 5.47 -3.98 -2.93
CA TRP A 57 5.49 -2.67 -3.58
C TRP A 57 6.85 -2.38 -4.23
N ILE A 58 7.96 -2.59 -3.48
CA ILE A 58 9.32 -2.36 -3.98
C ILE A 58 9.56 -3.15 -5.27
N ILE A 59 9.20 -4.43 -5.29
CA ILE A 59 9.38 -5.31 -6.45
C ILE A 59 8.52 -4.86 -7.64
N LYS A 60 7.25 -4.50 -7.38
CA LYS A 60 6.28 -4.19 -8.45
C LYS A 60 6.46 -2.80 -9.06
N ARG A 61 7.03 -1.85 -8.32
CA ARG A 61 6.93 -0.42 -8.66
C ARG A 61 8.26 0.33 -8.70
N LYS A 62 9.33 -0.18 -8.08
CA LYS A 62 10.64 0.51 -8.13
C LYS A 62 11.44 0.10 -9.37
N PRO A 63 12.34 0.98 -9.86
CA PRO A 63 13.28 0.60 -10.89
C PRO A 63 14.08 -0.64 -10.50
N VAL A 64 14.29 -1.57 -11.44
CA VAL A 64 14.94 -2.86 -11.22
C VAL A 64 16.29 -2.71 -10.49
N LEU A 65 17.08 -1.71 -10.87
CA LEU A 65 18.39 -1.43 -10.28
C LEU A 65 18.32 -0.90 -8.83
N GLU A 66 17.17 -0.38 -8.40
CA GLU A 66 16.96 0.09 -7.03
C GLU A 66 16.48 -1.02 -6.09
N ILE A 67 15.91 -2.12 -6.60
CA ILE A 67 15.30 -3.17 -5.77
C ILE A 67 16.32 -3.77 -4.78
N PRO A 68 17.53 -4.20 -5.19
CA PRO A 68 18.47 -4.83 -4.26
C PRO A 68 18.90 -3.88 -3.13
N ILE A 69 19.20 -2.62 -3.46
CA ILE A 69 19.65 -1.64 -2.46
C ILE A 69 18.52 -1.27 -1.50
N ARG A 70 17.28 -1.17 -1.98
CA ARG A 70 16.11 -0.90 -1.12
C ARG A 70 15.84 -2.04 -0.15
N LEU A 71 15.84 -3.28 -0.63
CA LEU A 71 15.68 -4.47 0.22
C LEU A 71 16.84 -4.62 1.21
N GLU A 72 18.04 -4.21 0.84
CA GLU A 72 19.19 -4.28 1.74
C GLU A 72 19.10 -3.29 2.91
N TRP A 73 18.62 -2.07 2.66
CA TRP A 73 18.55 -1.00 3.65
C TRP A 73 17.22 -0.92 4.42
N LEU A 74 16.18 -1.60 3.95
CA LEU A 74 14.94 -1.80 4.70
C LEU A 74 15.21 -2.69 5.93
N ARG A 75 15.34 -2.06 7.10
CA ARG A 75 15.83 -2.72 8.33
C ARG A 75 15.17 -2.17 9.58
N LEU A 76 14.95 -3.04 10.56
CA LEU A 76 14.52 -2.62 11.90
C LEU A 76 15.52 -1.66 12.56
N VAL A 77 14.99 -0.65 13.24
CA VAL A 77 15.76 0.18 14.17
C VAL A 77 16.16 -0.67 15.37
N LYS A 78 17.45 -0.67 15.72
CA LYS A 78 17.99 -1.44 16.86
C LYS A 78 18.20 -0.60 18.13
N GLY A 79 18.44 0.70 17.97
CA GLY A 79 18.72 1.62 19.05
C GLY A 79 17.48 2.33 19.57
N GLU A 80 17.67 3.13 20.62
CA GLU A 80 16.63 4.03 21.11
C GLU A 80 16.49 5.24 20.17
N LEU A 81 15.25 5.60 19.86
CA LEU A 81 14.91 6.81 19.13
C LEU A 81 14.60 7.96 20.10
N PRO A 82 14.70 9.23 19.65
CA PRO A 82 14.31 10.38 20.46
C PRO A 82 12.89 10.23 21.01
N LYS A 83 12.68 10.52 22.30
CA LYS A 83 11.41 10.28 23.00
C LYS A 83 10.26 11.07 22.37
N GLU A 84 10.55 12.29 21.94
CA GLU A 84 9.61 13.19 21.27
C GLU A 84 9.16 12.61 19.92
N PHE A 85 10.10 12.02 19.17
CA PHE A 85 9.81 11.34 17.91
C PHE A 85 8.93 10.10 18.13
N VAL A 86 9.25 9.28 19.13
CA VAL A 86 8.43 8.11 19.50
C VAL A 86 7.01 8.53 19.91
N LYS A 87 6.88 9.61 20.69
CA LYS A 87 5.59 10.16 21.11
C LYS A 87 4.75 10.63 19.91
N ALA A 88 5.37 11.37 18.98
CA ALA A 88 4.70 11.83 17.76
C ALA A 88 4.26 10.64 16.89
N SER A 89 5.14 9.66 16.70
CA SER A 89 4.86 8.44 15.93
C SER A 89 3.72 7.61 16.54
N ALA A 90 3.61 7.56 17.87
CA ALA A 90 2.50 6.90 18.54
C ALA A 90 1.15 7.60 18.27
N ALA A 91 1.15 8.94 18.24
CA ALA A 91 -0.04 9.70 17.88
C ALA A 91 -0.43 9.47 16.41
N TYR A 92 0.56 9.47 15.52
CA TYR A 92 0.37 9.14 14.10
C TYR A 92 -0.23 7.74 13.91
N LYS A 93 0.34 6.68 14.50
CA LYS A 93 -0.20 5.31 14.40
C LYS A 93 -1.67 5.24 14.85
N ARG A 94 -2.02 5.89 15.97
CA ARG A 94 -3.41 5.92 16.44
C ARG A 94 -4.35 6.60 15.44
N ALA A 95 -3.93 7.72 14.86
CA ALA A 95 -4.72 8.43 13.86
C ALA A 95 -4.88 7.58 12.58
N TRP A 96 -3.80 6.92 12.15
CA TRP A 96 -3.82 6.01 10.99
C TRP A 96 -4.78 4.85 11.20
N VAL A 97 -4.72 4.14 12.33
CA VAL A 97 -5.64 3.05 12.65
C VAL A 97 -7.09 3.53 12.70
N ALA A 98 -7.35 4.72 13.25
CA ALA A 98 -8.68 5.31 13.25
C ALA A 98 -9.17 5.61 11.82
N CYS A 99 -8.30 6.14 10.96
CA CYS A 99 -8.58 6.37 9.54
C CYS A 99 -8.94 5.07 8.82
N LEU A 100 -8.12 4.03 8.98
CA LEU A 100 -8.38 2.71 8.38
C LEU A 100 -9.73 2.12 8.81
N ARG A 101 -10.08 2.24 10.10
CA ARG A 101 -11.39 1.79 10.60
C ARG A 101 -12.55 2.59 10.01
N ALA A 102 -12.38 3.90 9.85
CA ALA A 102 -13.38 4.76 9.23
C ALA A 102 -13.56 4.44 7.74
N TRP A 103 -12.47 4.20 7.00
CA TRP A 103 -12.54 3.74 5.62
C TRP A 103 -13.24 2.39 5.50
N ALA A 104 -12.89 1.40 6.32
CA ALA A 104 -13.57 0.11 6.31
C ALA A 104 -15.08 0.23 6.56
N ALA A 105 -15.51 1.13 7.46
CA ALA A 105 -16.92 1.41 7.67
C ALA A 105 -17.58 2.10 6.46
N CYS A 106 -16.87 3.01 5.80
CA CYS A 106 -17.32 3.65 4.56
C CYS A 106 -17.48 2.65 3.43
N ASP A 107 -16.54 1.72 3.27
CA ASP A 107 -16.58 0.65 2.27
C ASP A 107 -17.77 -0.27 2.54
N GLN A 108 -17.97 -0.69 3.79
CA GLN A 108 -19.13 -1.49 4.19
C GLN A 108 -20.46 -0.80 3.89
N ALA A 109 -20.56 0.50 4.21
CA ALA A 109 -21.76 1.28 3.93
C ALA A 109 -21.99 1.39 2.40
N SER A 110 -20.95 1.67 1.63
CA SER A 110 -21.00 1.76 0.17
C SER A 110 -21.44 0.45 -0.46
N MET A 111 -20.93 -0.69 0.03
CA MET A 111 -21.37 -2.01 -0.42
C MET A 111 -22.83 -2.29 -0.05
N ALA A 112 -23.28 -1.87 1.13
CA ALA A 112 -24.65 -2.08 1.59
C ALA A 112 -25.69 -1.27 0.79
N CYS A 113 -25.30 -0.11 0.23
CA CYS A 113 -26.16 0.72 -0.61
C CYS A 113 -25.79 0.69 -2.11
N ALA A 114 -25.01 -0.30 -2.56
CA ALA A 114 -24.49 -0.35 -3.92
C ALA A 114 -25.60 -0.28 -4.99
N GLU A 115 -26.69 -1.05 -4.82
CA GLU A 115 -27.81 -1.05 -5.78
C GLU A 115 -28.52 0.30 -5.87
N GLU A 116 -28.68 1.00 -4.73
CA GLU A 116 -29.31 2.33 -4.67
C GLU A 116 -28.42 3.39 -5.34
N LEU A 117 -27.10 3.32 -5.12
CA LEU A 117 -26.12 4.18 -5.75
C LEU A 117 -26.03 3.94 -7.27
N GLU A 118 -26.08 2.68 -7.71
CA GLU A 118 -26.09 2.32 -9.13
C GLU A 118 -27.37 2.81 -9.83
N ALA A 119 -28.53 2.66 -9.19
CA ALA A 119 -29.79 3.17 -9.71
C ALA A 119 -29.78 4.71 -9.82
N LEU A 120 -29.25 5.41 -8.82
CA LEU A 120 -29.07 6.87 -8.86
C LEU A 120 -28.11 7.29 -9.99
N HIS A 121 -26.95 6.62 -10.10
CA HIS A 121 -25.98 6.87 -11.15
C HIS A 121 -26.60 6.68 -12.56
N ALA A 122 -27.37 5.61 -12.78
CA ALA A 122 -28.04 5.38 -14.06
C ALA A 122 -29.09 6.44 -14.39
N ALA A 123 -29.77 7.01 -13.39
CA ALA A 123 -30.75 8.08 -13.57
C ALA A 123 -30.09 9.44 -13.84
N GLU A 124 -29.01 9.77 -13.14
CA GLU A 124 -28.31 11.06 -13.29
C GLU A 124 -27.37 11.11 -14.49
N LEU A 125 -26.77 9.98 -14.87
CA LEU A 125 -25.79 9.88 -15.96
C LEU A 125 -26.20 8.82 -17.00
N PRO A 126 -27.32 9.04 -17.73
CA PRO A 126 -27.75 8.10 -18.76
C PRO A 126 -26.69 7.98 -19.87
N GLY A 127 -26.31 6.75 -20.20
CA GLY A 127 -25.28 6.46 -21.21
C GLY A 127 -23.84 6.51 -20.70
N CYS A 128 -23.63 6.64 -19.38
CA CYS A 128 -22.30 6.54 -18.79
C CYS A 128 -21.64 5.18 -19.14
N PRO A 129 -20.37 5.15 -19.58
CA PRO A 129 -19.66 3.92 -19.93
C PRO A 129 -19.17 3.09 -18.73
N TRP A 130 -19.57 3.44 -17.51
CA TRP A 130 -19.22 2.70 -16.31
C TRP A 130 -19.91 1.31 -16.29
N ASN A 131 -19.15 0.25 -16.02
CA ASN A 131 -19.64 -1.13 -15.99
C ASN A 131 -19.69 -1.76 -14.58
N GLY A 132 -19.53 -0.95 -13.53
CA GLY A 132 -19.42 -1.43 -12.14
C GLY A 132 -17.97 -1.56 -11.64
N THR A 133 -16.97 -1.56 -12.52
CA THR A 133 -15.55 -1.68 -12.13
C THR A 133 -14.62 -0.68 -12.83
N GLU A 134 -14.94 -0.27 -14.06
CA GLU A 134 -14.16 0.68 -14.84
C GLU A 134 -15.02 1.48 -15.84
N LEU A 135 -14.45 2.55 -16.40
CA LEU A 135 -15.03 3.28 -17.53
C LEU A 135 -14.63 2.61 -18.85
N VAL A 136 -15.59 2.01 -19.55
CA VAL A 136 -15.35 1.33 -20.83
C VAL A 136 -15.63 2.27 -21.99
N LEU A 137 -14.58 2.93 -22.48
CA LEU A 137 -14.71 3.79 -23.65
C LEU A 137 -15.08 2.99 -24.91
N PRO A 138 -16.01 3.47 -25.75
CA PRO A 138 -16.31 2.82 -27.02
C PRO A 138 -15.07 2.81 -27.92
N LYS A 139 -14.88 1.72 -28.66
CA LYS A 139 -13.70 1.48 -29.52
C LYS A 139 -13.60 2.40 -30.75
N GLU A 140 -14.55 3.30 -30.98
CA GLU A 140 -14.66 4.07 -32.23
C GLU A 140 -13.68 5.25 -32.36
N ASP A 141 -12.88 5.58 -31.34
CA ASP A 141 -11.86 6.64 -31.42
C ASP A 141 -10.43 6.15 -31.73
N GLU A 142 -10.23 4.84 -31.95
CA GLU A 142 -8.90 4.31 -32.30
C GLU A 142 -8.44 4.75 -33.71
N LYS A 143 -9.36 5.21 -34.56
CA LYS A 143 -9.07 5.80 -35.89
C LYS A 143 -8.80 7.31 -35.87
N ALA A 144 -8.95 7.99 -34.72
CA ALA A 144 -8.70 9.44 -34.61
C ALA A 144 -7.33 9.78 -33.99
N ARG A 145 -6.49 8.76 -33.73
CA ARG A 145 -5.17 8.91 -33.10
C ARG A 145 -3.99 8.44 -33.97
N GLU A 146 -4.21 8.19 -35.26
CA GLU A 146 -3.17 8.06 -36.29
C GLU A 146 -3.05 9.35 -37.11
#